data_AF-A0A2D7JUM5-F1
#
_entry.id   AF-A0A2D7JUM5-F1
#
_cell.length_a   1.000
_cell.length_b   1.000
_cell.length_c   1.000
_cell.angle_alpha   90.00
_cell.angle_beta   90.00
_cell.angle_gamma   90.00
#
_symmetry.space_group_name_H-M   'P 1'
#
loop_
_entity.id
_entity.type
_entity.pdbx_description
1 polymer ?
#
loop_
_entity_poly.entity_id
_entity_poly.type
_entity_poly.pdbx_seq_one_letter_code
_entity_poly.pdbx_strand_id
1 'polypeptide(L)'
;MSASVAPRSLQEYEFLNKIYIVTMRKRRRTKKAWGLRNESDEDEEDDSPGVSRWRNEISFYCSVSLKTVSDLMKEFRGCLDSGITDIKLRIHSCGGDAYAGLAAHDFLIGVQRGSHAVRLTTVAEGCCASAATFLLIAGERREVNVNAMVLIHQLRVGNYGYQKFSEQVEDLNANAKMMEMLKKLYTSKTGIPAKKLDELLSNEIWMNADECRKFSVATT
;
A
#
# COMPACT_ATOMS: atom_id res chain seq x y z
N MET A 1 1.32 -1.11 -28.01
CA MET A 1 0.53 -2.08 -28.79
C MET A 1 1.32 -3.36 -28.91
N SER A 2 0.98 -4.37 -28.11
CA SER A 2 1.49 -5.74 -28.27
C SER A 2 0.25 -6.62 -28.25
N ALA A 3 -0.15 -7.07 -29.44
CA ALA A 3 -1.23 -8.03 -29.59
C ALA A 3 -0.74 -9.37 -29.02
N SER A 4 -1.50 -9.97 -28.09
CA SER A 4 -1.27 -11.36 -27.72
C SER A 4 -1.69 -12.23 -28.91
N VAL A 5 -0.70 -12.67 -29.67
CA VAL A 5 -0.91 -13.64 -30.74
C VAL A 5 -0.94 -15.01 -30.06
N ALA A 6 -2.09 -15.68 -30.09
CA ALA A 6 -2.18 -17.07 -29.67
C ALA A 6 -1.18 -17.91 -30.51
N PRO A 7 -0.41 -18.83 -29.89
CA PRO A 7 0.62 -19.59 -30.59
C PRO A 7 -0.01 -20.43 -31.69
N ARG A 8 0.57 -20.37 -32.90
CA ARG A 8 0.00 -20.97 -34.11
C ARG A 8 0.41 -22.43 -34.31
N SER A 9 1.30 -22.95 -33.44
CA SER A 9 1.77 -24.34 -33.50
C SER A 9 2.25 -24.85 -32.13
N LEU A 10 2.29 -26.18 -31.98
CA LEU A 10 2.83 -26.86 -30.78
C LEU A 10 4.29 -26.49 -30.49
N GLN A 11 5.12 -26.34 -31.53
CA GLN A 11 6.52 -25.92 -31.36
C GLN A 11 6.66 -24.49 -30.84
N GLU A 12 5.78 -23.58 -31.29
CA GLU A 12 5.76 -22.20 -30.81
C GLU A 12 5.29 -22.13 -29.35
N TYR A 13 4.33 -22.97 -28.97
CA TYR A 13 3.87 -23.11 -27.59
C TYR A 13 4.99 -23.61 -26.65
N GLU A 14 5.74 -24.64 -27.06
CA GLU A 14 6.87 -25.14 -26.27
C GLU A 14 8.00 -24.11 -26.12
N PHE A 15 8.27 -23.33 -27.17
CA PHE A 15 9.26 -22.27 -27.14
C PHE A 15 8.86 -21.14 -26.18
N LEU A 16 7.61 -20.68 -26.25
CA LEU A 16 7.07 -19.66 -25.33
C LEU A 16 7.04 -20.17 -23.88
N ASN A 17 6.72 -21.44 -23.65
CA ASN A 17 6.77 -22.04 -22.31
C ASN A 17 8.19 -22.09 -21.75
N LYS A 18 9.20 -22.39 -22.58
CA LYS A 18 10.61 -22.33 -22.14
C LYS A 18 11.01 -20.90 -21.73
N ILE A 19 10.61 -19.89 -22.50
CA ILE A 19 10.88 -18.47 -22.16
C ILE A 19 10.18 -18.08 -20.86
N TYR A 20 8.92 -18.49 -20.69
CA TYR A 20 8.15 -18.23 -19.48
C TYR A 20 8.79 -18.87 -18.24
N ILE A 21 9.20 -20.14 -18.32
CA ILE A 21 9.88 -20.86 -17.23
C ILE A 21 11.22 -20.18 -16.87
N VAL A 22 12.02 -19.76 -17.85
CA VAL A 22 13.29 -19.05 -17.61
C VAL A 22 13.05 -17.70 -16.95
N THR A 23 12.02 -16.97 -17.38
CA THR A 23 11.65 -15.66 -16.81
C THR A 23 11.16 -15.81 -15.36
N MET A 24 10.33 -16.82 -15.09
CA MET A 24 9.89 -17.18 -13.74
C MET A 24 11.07 -17.56 -12.84
N ARG A 25 12.02 -18.35 -13.34
CA ARG A 25 13.25 -18.70 -12.60
C ARG A 25 14.11 -17.48 -12.27
N LYS A 26 14.27 -16.53 -13.21
CA LYS A 26 14.98 -15.26 -12.94
C LYS A 26 14.25 -14.44 -11.87
N ARG A 27 12.92 -14.32 -11.96
CA ARG A 27 12.07 -13.61 -10.99
C ARG A 27 12.14 -14.23 -9.59
N ARG A 28 12.23 -15.56 -9.50
CA ARG A 28 12.42 -16.30 -8.23
C ARG A 28 13.79 -16.01 -7.60
N ARG A 29 14.85 -15.89 -8.42
CA ARG A 29 16.21 -15.55 -7.95
C ARG A 29 16.29 -14.11 -7.44
N THR A 30 15.66 -13.15 -8.12
CA THR A 30 15.59 -11.77 -7.64
C THR A 30 14.77 -11.64 -6.36
N LYS A 31 13.61 -12.29 -6.24
CA LYS A 31 12.84 -12.29 -4.98
C LYS A 31 13.65 -12.82 -3.78
N LYS A 32 14.37 -13.94 -3.97
CA LYS A 32 15.23 -14.52 -2.93
C LYS A 32 16.41 -13.62 -2.54
N ALA A 33 16.97 -12.87 -3.49
CA ALA A 33 18.06 -11.91 -3.23
C ALA A 33 17.60 -10.67 -2.43
N TRP A 34 16.31 -10.34 -2.47
CA TRP A 34 15.70 -9.18 -1.80
C TRP A 34 14.86 -9.56 -0.56
N GLY A 35 14.90 -10.82 -0.13
CA GLY A 35 14.14 -11.28 1.05
C GLY A 35 12.61 -11.25 0.87
N LEU A 36 12.11 -11.17 -0.36
CA LEU A 36 10.67 -11.10 -0.65
C LEU A 36 10.06 -12.51 -0.69
N ARG A 37 9.06 -12.75 0.17
CA ARG A 37 8.35 -14.03 0.35
C ARG A 37 7.53 -14.43 -0.90
N ASN A 38 7.28 -15.73 -1.09
CA ASN A 38 6.35 -16.23 -2.12
C ASN A 38 4.96 -16.47 -1.50
N GLU A 39 3.91 -16.36 -2.33
CA GLU A 39 2.50 -16.53 -1.97
C GLU A 39 2.09 -17.97 -1.58
N SER A 40 3.04 -18.91 -1.51
CA SER A 40 2.77 -20.31 -1.14
C SER A 40 3.26 -20.70 0.27
N ASP A 41 3.66 -19.72 1.07
CA ASP A 41 4.09 -19.92 2.44
C ASP A 41 2.95 -19.47 3.39
N GLU A 42 1.77 -20.06 3.22
CA GLU A 42 0.71 -20.04 4.24
C GLU A 42 1.09 -21.08 5.30
N ASP A 43 1.13 -20.67 6.57
CA ASP A 43 1.47 -21.45 7.79
C ASP A 43 2.88 -21.28 8.39
N GLU A 44 3.52 -20.10 8.28
CA GLU A 44 4.40 -19.67 9.38
C GLU A 44 3.67 -18.58 10.17
N GLU A 45 3.57 -18.74 11.50
CA GLU A 45 3.16 -17.68 12.42
C GLU A 45 3.95 -16.41 12.08
N ASP A 46 3.23 -15.39 11.61
CA ASP A 46 3.79 -14.10 11.30
C ASP A 46 4.22 -13.43 12.61
N ASP A 47 5.46 -13.70 13.01
CA ASP A 47 6.14 -13.09 14.16
C ASP A 47 6.44 -11.59 13.92
N SER A 48 5.86 -10.98 12.87
CA SER A 48 5.98 -9.56 12.61
C SER A 48 5.26 -8.76 13.71
N PRO A 49 5.89 -7.69 14.23
CA PRO A 49 5.26 -6.84 15.22
C PRO A 49 3.97 -6.25 14.64
N GLY A 50 2.83 -6.63 15.20
CA GLY A 50 1.51 -6.19 14.73
C GLY A 50 1.22 -4.72 14.99
N VAL A 51 -0.03 -4.44 15.37
CA VAL A 51 -0.39 -3.11 15.88
C VAL A 51 -0.20 -3.10 17.39
N SER A 52 0.52 -2.10 17.89
CA SER A 52 0.73 -1.92 19.32
C SER A 52 0.65 -0.45 19.71
N ARG A 53 0.42 -0.17 20.99
CA ARG A 53 0.31 1.18 21.51
C ARG A 53 1.18 1.37 22.74
N TRP A 54 1.86 2.50 22.78
CA TRP A 54 2.53 3.01 23.97
C TRP A 54 2.08 4.45 24.23
N ARG A 55 1.30 4.64 25.29
CA ARG A 55 0.67 5.93 25.64
C ARG A 55 -0.18 6.47 24.49
N ASN A 56 0.26 7.54 23.84
CA ASN A 56 -0.38 8.19 22.71
C ASN A 56 0.27 7.86 21.36
N GLU A 57 1.29 6.99 21.34
CA GLU A 57 1.92 6.51 20.13
C GLU A 57 1.37 5.12 19.76
N ILE A 58 0.89 4.98 18.54
CA ILE A 58 0.44 3.70 17.97
C ILE A 58 1.43 3.32 16.88
N SER A 59 2.00 2.11 16.98
CA SER A 59 2.89 1.53 15.99
C SER A 59 2.13 0.57 15.10
N PHE A 60 2.15 0.82 13.80
CA PHE A 60 1.59 -0.04 12.74
C PHE A 60 2.74 -0.65 11.94
N TYR A 61 3.27 -1.77 12.41
CA TYR A 61 4.53 -2.37 11.91
C TYR A 61 4.28 -3.68 11.14
N CYS A 62 3.22 -3.71 10.36
CA CYS A 62 2.70 -4.93 9.75
C CYS A 62 2.12 -4.67 8.35
N SER A 63 1.71 -5.75 7.67
CA SER A 63 0.98 -5.64 6.41
C SER A 63 -0.39 -4.98 6.62
N VAL A 64 -0.85 -4.22 5.63
CA VAL A 64 -2.20 -3.64 5.64
C VAL A 64 -3.22 -4.73 5.31
N SER A 65 -4.07 -5.09 6.27
CA SER A 65 -5.14 -6.08 6.09
C SER A 65 -6.36 -5.67 6.92
N LEU A 66 -7.51 -6.30 6.69
CA LEU A 66 -8.71 -6.04 7.50
C LEU A 66 -8.45 -6.28 9.00
N LYS A 67 -7.66 -7.30 9.34
CA LYS A 67 -7.30 -7.60 10.73
C LYS A 67 -6.46 -6.48 11.33
N THR A 68 -5.35 -6.10 10.68
CA THR A 68 -4.43 -5.09 11.23
C THR A 68 -5.08 -3.70 11.28
N VAL A 69 -5.96 -3.39 10.33
CA VAL A 69 -6.78 -2.18 10.37
C VAL A 69 -7.80 -2.20 11.51
N SER A 70 -8.40 -3.35 11.81
CA SER A 70 -9.25 -3.50 13.00
C SER A 70 -8.47 -3.30 14.30
N ASP A 71 -7.28 -3.89 14.40
CA ASP A 71 -6.38 -3.72 15.55
C ASP A 71 -5.96 -2.23 15.71
N LEU A 72 -5.69 -1.52 14.61
CA LEU A 72 -5.46 -0.07 14.61
C LEU A 72 -6.64 0.72 15.17
N MET A 73 -7.86 0.43 14.70
CA MET A 73 -9.06 1.09 15.20
C MET A 73 -9.28 0.84 16.69
N LYS A 74 -8.96 -0.36 17.17
CA LYS A 74 -9.04 -0.73 18.59
C LYS A 74 -8.08 0.11 19.42
N GLU A 75 -6.82 0.25 19.01
CA GLU A 75 -5.85 1.07 19.74
C GLU A 75 -6.21 2.56 19.73
N PHE A 76 -6.76 3.07 18.62
CA PHE A 76 -7.30 4.44 18.57
C PHE A 76 -8.44 4.64 19.56
N ARG A 77 -9.40 3.71 19.64
CA ARG A 77 -10.49 3.79 20.62
C ARG A 77 -9.94 3.77 22.05
N GLY A 78 -8.95 2.92 22.33
CA GLY A 78 -8.29 2.89 23.64
C GLY A 78 -7.63 4.23 24.03
N CYS A 79 -7.05 4.97 23.07
CA CYS A 79 -6.60 6.34 23.31
C CYS A 79 -7.76 7.25 23.68
N LEU A 80 -8.85 7.24 22.91
CA LEU A 80 -10.01 8.10 23.11
C LEU A 80 -10.72 7.83 24.44
N ASP A 81 -10.89 6.55 24.79
CA ASP A 81 -11.45 6.13 26.08
C ASP A 81 -10.61 6.60 27.26
N SER A 82 -9.29 6.79 27.03
CA SER A 82 -8.35 7.35 28.01
C SER A 82 -8.24 8.88 27.95
N GLY A 83 -9.07 9.56 27.14
CA GLY A 83 -9.04 11.02 26.95
C GLY A 83 -7.86 11.53 26.13
N ILE A 84 -7.16 10.67 25.40
CA ILE A 84 -6.00 11.04 24.58
C ILE A 84 -6.47 11.41 23.18
N THR A 85 -6.35 12.69 22.82
CA THR A 85 -6.72 13.21 21.50
C THR A 85 -5.52 13.67 20.66
N ASP A 86 -4.31 13.64 21.21
CA ASP A 86 -3.07 13.92 20.49
C ASP A 86 -2.33 12.62 20.21
N ILE A 87 -2.50 12.08 19.01
CA ILE A 87 -2.10 10.71 18.68
C ILE A 87 -1.01 10.74 17.60
N LYS A 88 0.05 9.96 17.82
CA LYS A 88 1.09 9.71 16.83
C LYS A 88 0.96 8.29 16.28
N LEU A 89 0.82 8.16 14.97
CA LEU A 89 0.78 6.89 14.25
C LEU A 89 2.12 6.66 13.54
N ARG A 90 2.92 5.72 14.04
CA ARG A 90 4.18 5.29 13.41
C ARG A 90 3.92 4.15 12.45
N ILE A 91 4.44 4.26 11.23
CA ILE A 91 4.09 3.37 10.12
C ILE A 91 5.38 2.76 9.57
N HIS A 92 5.48 1.43 9.72
CA HIS A 92 6.49 0.61 9.05
C HIS A 92 5.78 -0.53 8.32
N SER A 93 5.49 -0.35 7.04
CA SER A 93 4.69 -1.29 6.28
C SER A 93 5.00 -1.26 4.79
N CYS A 94 5.13 -2.45 4.21
CA CYS A 94 5.25 -2.64 2.75
C CYS A 94 3.89 -2.53 2.02
N GLY A 95 2.81 -2.22 2.72
CA GLY A 95 1.46 -2.14 2.17
C GLY A 95 0.68 -3.43 2.37
N GLY A 96 -0.27 -3.70 1.47
CA GLY A 96 -1.18 -4.83 1.58
C GLY A 96 -2.48 -4.56 0.82
N ASP A 97 -3.61 -4.92 1.42
CA ASP A 97 -4.93 -4.75 0.83
C ASP A 97 -5.32 -3.27 0.69
N ALA A 98 -5.66 -2.88 -0.54
CA ALA A 98 -5.92 -1.48 -0.87
C ALA A 98 -7.27 -1.00 -0.29
N TYR A 99 -8.29 -1.87 -0.17
CA TYR A 99 -9.56 -1.51 0.44
C TYR A 99 -9.43 -1.34 1.96
N ALA A 100 -8.70 -2.22 2.64
CA ALA A 100 -8.37 -2.09 4.05
C ALA A 100 -7.60 -0.78 4.32
N GLY A 101 -6.62 -0.45 3.48
CA GLY A 101 -5.89 0.82 3.58
C GLY A 101 -6.79 2.04 3.42
N LEU A 102 -7.75 2.00 2.48
CA LEU A 102 -8.73 3.09 2.31
C LEU A 102 -9.68 3.19 3.49
N ALA A 103 -10.16 2.07 4.03
CA ALA A 103 -10.98 2.03 5.23
C ALA A 103 -10.23 2.63 6.44
N ALA A 104 -8.93 2.32 6.58
CA ALA A 104 -8.07 2.94 7.58
C ALA A 104 -7.95 4.45 7.36
N HIS A 105 -7.68 4.89 6.14
CA HIS A 105 -7.62 6.32 5.81
C HIS A 105 -8.92 7.05 6.20
N ASP A 106 -10.08 6.52 5.82
CA ASP A 106 -11.37 7.15 6.09
C ASP A 106 -11.68 7.20 7.59
N PHE A 107 -11.34 6.14 8.33
CA PHE A 107 -11.41 6.15 9.79
C PHE A 107 -10.52 7.22 10.41
N LEU A 108 -9.26 7.31 9.98
CA LEU A 108 -8.31 8.30 10.48
C LEU A 108 -8.78 9.74 10.18
N ILE A 109 -9.34 10.00 9.01
CA ILE A 109 -9.96 11.29 8.68
C ILE A 109 -11.21 11.54 9.54
N GLY A 110 -12.02 10.51 9.76
CA GLY A 110 -13.24 10.57 10.57
C GLY A 110 -12.98 10.95 12.02
N VAL A 111 -11.97 10.34 12.67
CA VAL A 111 -11.64 10.65 14.08
C VAL A 111 -11.08 12.06 14.27
N GLN A 112 -10.42 12.62 13.25
CA GLN A 112 -9.94 14.01 13.27
C GLN A 112 -11.10 15.01 13.14
N ARG A 113 -12.09 14.71 12.29
CA ARG A 113 -13.24 15.61 12.02
C ARG A 113 -14.41 15.44 12.97
N GLY A 114 -14.48 14.31 13.68
CA GLY A 114 -15.57 13.98 14.58
C GLY A 114 -15.47 14.69 15.93
N SER A 115 -16.37 14.32 16.85
CA SER A 115 -16.52 14.97 18.17
C SER A 115 -15.28 14.91 19.06
N HIS A 116 -14.34 14.01 18.77
CA HIS A 116 -13.10 13.85 19.54
C HIS A 116 -11.98 14.82 19.10
N ALA A 117 -12.11 15.46 17.93
CA ALA A 117 -11.15 16.42 17.38
C ALA A 117 -9.68 15.96 17.52
N VAL A 118 -9.39 14.73 17.08
CA VAL A 118 -8.06 14.13 17.22
C VAL A 118 -7.05 14.93 16.40
N ARG A 119 -5.94 15.33 17.03
CA ARG A 119 -4.73 15.80 16.35
C ARG A 119 -3.88 14.60 15.99
N LEU A 120 -3.81 14.27 14.70
CA LEU A 120 -3.11 13.09 14.22
C LEU A 120 -1.79 13.46 13.55
N THR A 121 -0.68 12.99 14.14
CA THR A 121 0.63 12.97 13.49
C THR A 121 0.90 11.58 12.93
N THR A 122 1.17 11.46 11.63
CA THR A 122 1.62 10.20 11.00
C THR A 122 3.11 10.28 10.73
N VAL A 123 3.83 9.19 10.98
CA VAL A 123 5.29 9.13 10.85
C VAL A 123 5.67 7.88 10.07
N ALA A 124 6.25 8.05 8.88
CA ALA A 124 6.81 6.93 8.12
C ALA A 124 8.20 6.57 8.65
N GLU A 125 8.42 5.28 8.90
CA GLU A 125 9.66 4.71 9.44
C GLU A 125 10.09 3.51 8.61
N GLY A 126 11.36 3.45 8.19
CA GLY A 126 11.87 2.39 7.31
C GLY A 126 11.11 2.32 5.98
N CYS A 127 10.16 1.40 5.83
CA CYS A 127 9.33 1.25 4.64
C CYS A 127 7.92 1.80 4.88
N CYS A 128 7.44 2.66 3.99
CA CYS A 128 6.02 3.01 3.90
C CYS A 128 5.57 2.93 2.43
N ALA A 129 5.05 1.78 2.02
CA ALA A 129 4.76 1.49 0.63
C ALA A 129 3.28 1.16 0.37
N SER A 130 2.82 1.47 -0.83
CA SER A 130 1.51 1.06 -1.33
C SER A 130 0.37 1.52 -0.40
N ALA A 131 -0.55 0.62 -0.01
CA ALA A 131 -1.67 0.91 0.89
C ALA A 131 -1.26 1.57 2.23
N ALA A 132 -0.03 1.36 2.71
CA ALA A 132 0.46 2.02 3.93
C ALA A 132 0.57 3.54 3.78
N THR A 133 0.80 4.03 2.55
CA THR A 133 0.86 5.46 2.29
C THR A 133 -0.49 6.14 2.45
N PHE A 134 -1.61 5.40 2.38
CA PHE A 134 -2.94 5.94 2.69
C PHE A 134 -3.04 6.33 4.16
N LEU A 135 -2.45 5.53 5.06
CA LEU A 135 -2.36 5.87 6.48
C LEU A 135 -1.48 7.10 6.67
N LEU A 136 -0.34 7.19 5.97
CA LEU A 136 0.57 8.34 6.03
C LEU A 136 -0.15 9.64 5.63
N ILE A 137 -0.80 9.67 4.48
CA ILE A 137 -1.45 10.90 3.97
C ILE A 137 -2.76 11.26 4.68
N ALA A 138 -3.26 10.39 5.58
CA ALA A 138 -4.42 10.69 6.41
C ALA A 138 -4.12 11.66 7.56
N GLY A 139 -2.85 11.75 8.01
CA GLY A 139 -2.45 12.62 9.11
C GLY A 139 -2.57 14.10 8.77
N GLU A 140 -2.97 14.90 9.77
CA GLU A 140 -2.90 16.37 9.69
C GLU A 140 -1.44 16.81 9.60
N ARG A 141 -0.60 16.25 10.48
CA ARG A 141 0.86 16.39 10.43
C ARG A 141 1.47 15.08 9.94
N ARG A 142 2.38 15.16 8.97
CA ARG A 142 2.96 14.01 8.28
C ARG A 142 4.48 14.13 8.27
N GLU A 143 5.15 13.17 8.86
CA GLU A 143 6.60 13.08 8.96
C GLU A 143 7.11 11.87 8.18
N VAL A 144 8.27 12.02 7.57
CA VAL A 144 9.03 10.92 6.99
C VAL A 144 10.42 10.97 7.59
N ASN A 145 10.80 9.94 8.36
CA ASN A 145 12.11 9.88 9.01
C ASN A 145 13.23 9.85 7.95
N VAL A 146 14.42 10.32 8.34
CA VAL A 146 15.58 10.45 7.42
C VAL A 146 15.97 9.13 6.72
N ASN A 147 15.76 7.98 7.39
CA ASN A 147 16.04 6.66 6.86
C ASN A 147 14.80 5.96 6.29
N ALA A 148 13.67 6.65 6.19
CA ALA A 148 12.44 6.11 5.65
C ALA A 148 12.31 6.37 4.15
N MET A 149 11.72 5.42 3.45
CA MET A 149 11.41 5.51 2.03
C MET A 149 9.91 5.29 1.82
N VAL A 150 9.31 6.11 0.95
CA VAL A 150 7.89 6.05 0.61
C VAL A 150 7.72 5.58 -0.82
N LEU A 151 6.86 4.59 -1.05
CA LEU A 151 6.57 4.08 -2.40
C LEU A 151 5.08 4.20 -2.72
N ILE A 152 4.77 4.88 -3.82
CA ILE A 152 3.44 4.91 -4.42
C ILE A 152 3.53 4.13 -5.74
N HIS A 153 2.65 3.15 -5.96
CA HIS A 153 2.63 2.34 -7.17
C HIS A 153 1.20 1.97 -7.60
N GLN A 154 1.03 1.48 -8.84
CA GLN A 154 -0.26 1.01 -9.38
C GLN A 154 -0.83 -0.18 -8.60
N LEU A 155 -2.15 -0.35 -8.66
CA LEU A 155 -2.80 -1.58 -8.17
C LEU A 155 -2.18 -2.81 -8.84
N ARG A 156 -1.84 -3.80 -8.02
CA ARG A 156 -1.42 -5.11 -8.49
C ARG A 156 -2.62 -6.03 -8.45
N VAL A 157 -3.02 -6.54 -9.61
CA VAL A 157 -4.17 -7.44 -9.74
C VAL A 157 -3.62 -8.85 -9.93
N GLY A 158 -4.06 -9.78 -9.08
CA GLY A 158 -3.83 -11.21 -9.25
C GLY A 158 -5.03 -11.84 -9.95
N ASN A 159 -4.79 -12.66 -10.98
CA ASN A 159 -5.85 -13.47 -11.58
C ASN A 159 -5.97 -14.77 -10.79
N TYR A 160 -7.09 -14.96 -10.10
CA TYR A 160 -7.35 -16.18 -9.34
C TYR A 160 -8.22 -17.16 -10.15
N GLY A 161 -7.60 -18.23 -10.65
CA GLY A 161 -8.30 -19.39 -11.21
C GLY A 161 -8.98 -19.19 -12.56
N TYR A 162 -9.93 -20.08 -12.86
CA TYR A 162 -10.76 -20.03 -14.07
C TYR A 162 -11.97 -19.13 -13.82
N GLN A 163 -11.89 -17.88 -14.29
CA GLN A 163 -13.00 -16.92 -14.26
C GLN A 163 -13.61 -16.77 -15.64
N LYS A 164 -14.91 -16.48 -15.71
CA LYS A 164 -15.56 -16.16 -16.99
C LYS A 164 -14.97 -14.87 -17.55
N PHE A 165 -14.93 -14.75 -18.88
CA PHE A 165 -14.43 -13.54 -19.53
C PHE A 165 -15.19 -12.28 -19.09
N SER A 166 -16.50 -12.37 -18.88
CA SER A 166 -17.32 -11.26 -18.39
C SER A 166 -16.91 -10.79 -16.99
N GLU A 167 -16.60 -11.73 -16.08
CA GLU A 167 -16.15 -11.43 -14.71
C GLU A 167 -14.79 -10.72 -14.75
N GLN A 168 -13.87 -11.18 -15.60
CA GLN A 168 -12.57 -10.52 -15.79
C GLN A 168 -12.72 -9.08 -16.31
N VAL A 169 -13.66 -8.84 -17.23
CA VAL A 169 -13.94 -7.49 -17.74
C VAL A 169 -14.52 -6.59 -16.65
N GLU A 170 -15.41 -7.11 -15.81
CA GLU A 170 -15.97 -6.39 -14.66
C GLU A 170 -14.89 -6.01 -13.64
N ASP A 171 -14.00 -6.96 -13.31
CA ASP A 171 -12.86 -6.72 -12.41
C ASP A 171 -11.91 -5.66 -12.95
N LEU A 172 -11.59 -5.70 -14.25
CA LEU A 172 -10.76 -4.67 -14.89
C LEU A 172 -11.42 -3.28 -14.80
N ASN A 173 -12.73 -3.20 -15.01
CA ASN A 173 -13.47 -1.94 -14.88
C ASN A 173 -13.49 -1.43 -13.43
N ALA A 174 -13.65 -2.32 -12.45
CA ALA A 174 -13.58 -1.96 -11.04
C ALA A 174 -12.19 -1.45 -10.65
N ASN A 175 -11.12 -2.13 -11.10
CA ASN A 175 -9.74 -1.72 -10.88
C ASN A 175 -9.42 -0.37 -11.52
N ALA A 176 -9.93 -0.10 -12.72
CA ALA A 176 -9.79 1.21 -13.37
C ALA A 176 -10.44 2.33 -12.55
N LYS A 177 -11.67 2.12 -12.04
CA LYS A 177 -12.34 3.07 -11.15
C LYS A 177 -11.56 3.30 -9.86
N MET A 178 -11.00 2.24 -9.29
CA MET A 178 -10.18 2.33 -8.08
C MET A 178 -8.90 3.12 -8.34
N MET A 179 -8.21 2.89 -9.46
CA MET A 179 -7.03 3.70 -9.84
C MET A 179 -7.36 5.19 -9.95
N GLU A 180 -8.48 5.55 -10.57
CA GLU A 180 -8.92 6.94 -10.66
C GLU A 180 -9.22 7.55 -9.28
N MET A 181 -9.83 6.77 -8.39
CA MET A 181 -10.05 7.17 -7.00
C MET A 181 -8.72 7.41 -6.26
N LEU A 182 -7.75 6.51 -6.42
CA LEU A 182 -6.42 6.65 -5.80
C LEU A 182 -5.69 7.89 -6.31
N LYS A 183 -5.73 8.14 -7.63
CA LYS A 183 -5.14 9.36 -8.20
C LYS A 183 -5.75 10.62 -7.57
N LYS A 184 -7.07 10.68 -7.47
CA LYS A 184 -7.79 11.78 -6.82
C LYS A 184 -7.41 11.92 -5.35
N LEU A 185 -7.28 10.81 -4.63
CA LEU A 185 -6.88 10.81 -3.23
C LEU A 185 -5.51 11.48 -3.08
N TYR A 186 -4.50 11.01 -3.81
CA TYR A 186 -3.15 11.59 -3.73
C TYR A 186 -3.11 13.05 -4.16
N THR A 187 -3.75 13.43 -5.28
CA THR A 187 -3.75 14.83 -5.72
C THR A 187 -4.52 15.75 -4.78
N SER A 188 -5.51 15.23 -4.04
CA SER A 188 -6.23 16.02 -3.03
C SER A 188 -5.47 16.18 -1.71
N LYS A 189 -4.58 15.24 -1.37
CA LYS A 189 -3.85 15.20 -0.11
C LYS A 189 -2.41 15.69 -0.23
N THR A 190 -1.84 15.71 -1.43
CA THR A 190 -0.43 16.00 -1.68
C THR A 190 -0.30 17.09 -2.75
N GLY A 191 0.89 17.65 -2.86
CA GLY A 191 1.27 18.58 -3.93
C GLY A 191 1.86 17.88 -5.15
N ILE A 192 1.72 16.56 -5.28
CA ILE A 192 2.25 15.81 -6.43
C ILE A 192 1.50 16.25 -7.70
N PRO A 193 2.18 16.79 -8.73
CA PRO A 193 1.53 17.10 -10.01
C PRO A 193 1.01 15.83 -10.67
N ALA A 194 -0.16 15.87 -11.33
CA ALA A 194 -0.80 14.71 -11.93
C ALA A 194 0.14 13.89 -12.84
N LYS A 195 0.92 14.55 -13.70
CA LYS A 195 1.93 13.90 -14.55
C LYS A 195 2.99 13.17 -13.74
N LYS A 196 3.46 13.75 -12.63
CA LYS A 196 4.44 13.11 -11.77
C LYS A 196 3.84 11.91 -11.02
N LEU A 197 2.59 12.03 -10.61
CA LEU A 197 1.87 10.92 -9.98
C LEU A 197 1.75 9.72 -10.93
N ASP A 198 1.44 9.95 -12.21
CA ASP A 198 1.42 8.88 -13.22
C ASP A 198 2.80 8.21 -13.39
N GLU A 199 3.89 8.98 -13.32
CA GLU A 199 5.25 8.43 -13.34
C GLU A 199 5.56 7.58 -12.10
N LEU A 200 5.22 8.07 -10.90
CA LEU A 200 5.42 7.35 -9.64
C LEU A 200 4.66 6.01 -9.67
N LEU A 201 3.38 6.07 -10.05
CA LEU A 201 2.50 4.92 -10.15
C LEU A 201 3.05 3.87 -11.11
N SER A 202 3.55 4.28 -12.28
CA SER A 202 3.97 3.38 -13.36
C SER A 202 5.37 2.77 -13.17
N ASN A 203 6.28 3.49 -12.51
CA ASN A 203 7.69 3.10 -12.43
C ASN A 203 8.13 2.59 -11.05
N GLU A 204 7.21 2.51 -10.08
CA GLU A 204 7.49 2.06 -8.71
C GLU A 204 8.66 2.83 -8.07
N ILE A 205 8.63 4.16 -8.17
CA ILE A 205 9.70 5.03 -7.68
C ILE A 205 9.55 5.25 -6.18
N TRP A 206 10.63 4.97 -5.45
CA TRP A 206 10.75 5.29 -4.04
C TRP A 206 11.14 6.76 -3.86
N MET A 207 10.49 7.44 -2.92
CA MET A 207 10.77 8.80 -2.51
C MET A 207 11.42 8.81 -1.12
N ASN A 208 12.51 9.55 -0.96
CA ASN A 208 13.09 9.80 0.36
C ASN A 208 12.33 10.94 1.10
N ALA A 209 12.76 11.26 2.32
CA ALA A 209 12.12 12.29 3.14
C ALA A 209 12.08 13.69 2.49
N ASP A 210 13.15 14.10 1.79
CA ASP A 210 13.21 15.41 1.12
C ASP A 210 12.26 15.48 -0.08
N GLU A 211 12.21 14.41 -0.87
CA GLU A 211 11.27 14.30 -2.00
C GLU A 211 9.82 14.29 -1.51
N CYS A 212 9.55 13.59 -0.40
CA CYS A 212 8.23 13.59 0.22
C CYS A 212 7.81 14.99 0.69
N ARG A 213 8.72 15.75 1.30
CA ARG A 213 8.48 17.16 1.67
C ARG A 213 8.22 18.03 0.44
N LYS A 214 9.03 17.88 -0.60
CA LYS A 214 8.90 18.66 -1.85
C LYS A 214 7.52 18.53 -2.48
N PHE A 215 6.89 17.36 -2.37
CA PHE A 215 5.56 17.11 -2.92
C PHE A 215 4.44 17.09 -1.88
N SER A 216 4.67 17.60 -0.67
CA SER A 216 3.69 17.60 0.42
C SER A 216 3.08 16.23 0.70
N VAL A 217 3.87 15.16 0.53
CA VAL A 217 3.57 13.83 1.07
C VAL A 217 3.88 13.82 2.57
N ALA A 218 5.00 14.47 2.93
CA ALA A 218 5.30 14.91 4.29
C ALA A 218 4.98 16.41 4.42
N THR A 219 4.45 16.84 5.56
CA THR A 219 4.24 18.27 5.86
C THR A 219 5.43 18.92 6.57
N THR A 220 6.28 18.11 7.20
CA THR A 220 7.45 18.56 7.97
C THR A 220 8.65 17.66 7.74
#